data_AF-A0A522ZXS8-F1
#
_entry.id   AF-A0A522ZXS8-F1
#
_cell.length_a   1.000
_cell.length_b   1.000
_cell.length_c   1.000
_cell.angle_alpha   90.00
_cell.angle_beta   90.00
_cell.angle_gamma   90.00
#
_symmetry.space_group_name_H-M   'P 1'
#
loop_
_entity.id
_entity.type
_entity.pdbx_description
1 polymer ?
#
loop_
_entity_poly.entity_id
_entity_poly.type
_entity_poly.pdbx_seq_one_letter_code
_entity_poly.pdbx_strand_id
1 'polypeptide(L)' 'MNKSRMEAFSDGVIAIIITIMVLELKVPQGEGMAALVPLIPV' A
#
# COMPACT_ATOMS: atom_id res chain seq x y z
N MET A 1 -17.94 16.30 -15.31
CA MET A 1 -16.52 15.90 -15.32
C MET A 1 -16.38 14.70 -16.25
N ASN A 2 -15.47 14.74 -17.24
CA ASN A 2 -15.19 13.55 -18.06
C ASN A 2 -14.75 12.40 -17.14
N LYS A 3 -15.42 11.24 -17.24
CA LYS A 3 -15.22 10.03 -16.43
C LYS A 3 -13.73 9.68 -16.23
N SER A 4 -12.94 9.77 -17.31
CA SER A 4 -11.49 9.55 -17.30
C SER A 4 -10.70 10.46 -16.35
N ARG A 5 -11.10 11.73 -16.16
CA ARG A 5 -10.43 12.63 -15.22
C ARG A 5 -10.71 12.27 -13.76
N MET A 6 -11.89 11.72 -13.48
CA MET A 6 -12.26 11.27 -12.13
C MET A 6 -11.52 9.98 -11.79
N GLU A 7 -11.42 9.04 -12.74
CA GLU A 7 -10.65 7.80 -12.60
C GLU A 7 -9.17 8.10 -12.37
N ALA A 8 -8.53 8.94 -13.20
CA ALA A 8 -7.12 9.30 -13.01
C ALA A 8 -6.84 10.00 -11.67
N PHE A 9 -7.81 10.76 -11.15
CA PHE A 9 -7.71 11.36 -9.82
C PHE A 9 -7.83 10.30 -8.72
N SER A 10 -8.84 9.44 -8.78
CA SER A 10 -9.01 8.33 -7.84
C SER A 10 -7.80 7.40 -7.81
N ASP A 11 -7.25 7.05 -8.98
CA ASP A 11 -6.05 6.21 -9.09
C ASP A 11 -4.84 6.87 -8.44
N GLY A 12 -4.64 8.18 -8.67
CA GLY A 12 -3.55 8.94 -8.05
C GLY A 12 -3.67 9.00 -6.52
N VAL A 13 -4.89 9.21 -6.00
CA VAL A 13 -5.16 9.21 -4.56
C VAL A 13 -4.92 7.83 -3.95
N ILE A 14 -5.43 6.78 -4.57
CA ILE A 14 -5.25 5.40 -4.10
C ILE A 14 -3.77 5.01 -4.12
N ALA A 15 -3.03 5.38 -5.15
CA ALA A 15 -1.59 5.10 -5.25
C ALA A 15 -0.81 5.72 -4.08
N ILE A 16 -1.11 6.96 -3.71
CA ILE A 16 -0.45 7.64 -2.59
C ILE A 16 -0.84 7.00 -1.25
N ILE A 17 -2.10 6.61 -1.07
CA ILE A 17 -2.54 5.91 0.14
C ILE A 17 -1.77 4.59 0.29
N ILE A 18 -1.67 3.79 -0.78
CA ILE A 18 -0.94 2.51 -0.77
C ILE A 18 0.54 2.72 -0.44
N THR A 19 1.19 3.73 -1.01
CA THR A 19 2.60 4.00 -0.69
C THR A 19 2.78 4.44 0.76
N ILE A 20 1.86 5.21 1.31
CA ILE A 20 1.89 5.61 2.73
C ILE A 20 1.65 4.41 3.66
N MET A 21 0.72 3.51 3.32
CA MET A 21 0.42 2.32 4.14
C MET A 21 1.65 1.45 4.40
N VAL A 22 2.68 1.50 3.55
CA VAL A 22 3.91 0.71 3.72
C VAL A 22 5.08 1.46 4.35
N LEU A 23 5.00 2.79 4.53
CA LEU A 23 6.10 3.59 5.08
C LEU A 23 6.45 3.23 6.53
N GLU A 24 5.52 2.62 7.25
CA GLU A 24 5.67 2.25 8.66
C GLU A 24 5.98 0.75 8.88
N LEU A 25 6.25 -0.01 7.80
CA LEU A 25 6.57 -1.43 7.92
C LEU A 25 7.89 -1.64 8.66
N LYS A 26 7.82 -2.36 9.77
CA LYS A 26 8.99 -2.73 10.57
C LYS A 26 9.70 -3.91 9.93
N VAL A 27 11.02 -3.98 10.14
CA VAL A 27 11.82 -5.15 9.73
C VAL A 27 11.28 -6.38 10.47
N PRO A 28 10.90 -7.46 9.76
CA PRO A 28 10.38 -8.67 10.38
C PRO A 28 11.45 -9.30 11.28
N GLN A 29 11.08 -9.67 12.50
CA GLN A 29 11.95 -10.46 13.37
C GLN A 29 11.65 -11.95 13.16
N GLY A 30 12.58 -12.69 12.56
CA GLY A 30 12.45 -14.13 12.30
C GLY A 30 13.04 -14.53 10.94
N GLU A 31 13.14 -15.84 10.68
CA GLU A 31 13.66 -16.39 9.43
C GLU A 31 12.56 -16.95 8.53
N GLY A 32 12.74 -16.85 7.22
CA GLY A 32 11.84 -17.39 6.21
C GLY A 32 10.60 -16.54 5.92
N MET A 33 9.83 -16.96 4.91
CA MET A 33 8.68 -16.20 4.39
C MET A 33 7.54 -16.02 5.41
N ALA A 34 7.45 -16.88 6.43
CA ALA A 34 6.44 -16.79 7.47
C ALA A 34 6.55 -15.50 8.30
N ALA A 35 7.75 -14.92 8.41
CA ALA A 35 7.99 -13.69 9.16
C ALA A 35 7.37 -12.44 8.50
N LEU A 36 6.95 -12.53 7.22
CA LEU A 36 6.36 -11.42 6.45
C LEU A 36 4.84 -11.33 6.57
N VAL A 37 4.15 -12.42 6.92
CA VAL A 37 2.67 -12.47 7.07
C VAL A 37 2.12 -11.36 7.99
N PRO A 38 2.71 -11.07 9.16
CA PRO A 38 2.20 -10.01 10.04
C PRO A 38 2.46 -8.58 9.54
N LEU A 39 3.23 -8.41 8.46
CA LEU A 39 3.56 -7.11 7.86
C LEU A 39 2.67 -6.75 6.67
N ILE A 40 1.65 -7.56 6.35
CA ILE A 40 0.75 -7.28 5.22
C ILE A 40 -0.11 -6.06 5.56
N PRO A 41 -0.13 -5.02 4.69
CA PRO A 41 -1.02 -3.87 4.86
C PRO A 41 -2.49 -4.29 4.85
N VAL A 42 -3.28 -3.75 5.78
CA VAL A 42 -4.75 -3.93 5.89
C VAL A 42 -5.50 -2.73 5.32
#